data_AF-A0A821BTD8-F1
#
_entry.id   AF-A0A821BTD8-F1
#
_cell.length_a   1.000
_cell.length_b   1.000
_cell.length_c   1.000
_cell.angle_alpha   90.00
_cell.angle_beta   90.00
_cell.angle_gamma   90.00
#
_symmetry.space_group_name_H-M   'P 1'
#
loop_
_entity.id
_entity.type
_entity.pdbx_description
1 polymer ?
#
loop_
_entity_poly.entity_id
_entity_poly.type
_entity_poly.pdbx_seq_one_letter_code
_entity_poly.pdbx_strand_id
1 'polypeptide(L)'
;NYNGFNIFPFNSTVLSMSDTLDSLKIISLRGANWIGVNFFLRQDKNISNEIYFDERTPTKDVWSSFIKEAHKYNLCVLLKPLVVCDALSIGLELIQISNQDYTFYWKTLIRTIRSGGYSGLLTYCSIFYPLETQQIQF
;
A
#
# COMPACT_ATOMS: atom_id res chain seq x y z
N ASN A 1 -12.92 -20.71 14.69
CA ASN A 1 -12.36 -20.30 13.39
C ASN A 1 -12.29 -18.78 13.33
N TYR A 2 -11.09 -18.22 13.20
CA TYR A 2 -10.88 -16.78 13.06
C TYR A 2 -10.64 -16.46 11.58
N ASN A 3 -11.71 -16.54 10.79
CA ASN A 3 -11.63 -16.36 9.34
C ASN A 3 -11.89 -14.89 9.03
N GLY A 4 -10.99 -14.24 8.31
CA GLY A 4 -11.18 -12.86 7.94
C GLY A 4 -10.42 -12.46 6.70
N PHE A 5 -10.82 -11.32 6.16
CA PHE A 5 -10.25 -10.74 4.96
C PHE A 5 -9.56 -9.43 5.31
N ASN A 6 -8.57 -9.04 4.50
CA ASN A 6 -7.95 -7.72 4.57
C ASN A 6 -8.42 -6.90 3.37
N ILE A 7 -8.77 -5.64 3.60
CA ILE A 7 -9.00 -4.63 2.57
C ILE A 7 -7.89 -3.57 2.63
N PHE A 8 -7.53 -3.04 1.47
CA PHE A 8 -6.55 -1.97 1.29
C PHE A 8 -7.22 -0.80 0.56
N PRO A 9 -7.98 0.06 1.27
CA PRO A 9 -8.50 1.30 0.70
C PRO A 9 -7.36 2.24 0.32
N PHE A 10 -7.16 2.46 -0.99
CA PHE A 10 -6.12 3.36 -1.51
C PHE A 10 -6.51 4.85 -1.47
N ASN A 11 -7.72 5.19 -1.01
CA ASN A 11 -8.14 6.56 -0.73
C ASN A 11 -9.02 6.64 0.51
N SER A 12 -9.17 7.85 1.05
CA SER A 12 -9.88 8.13 2.31
C SER A 12 -11.39 7.87 2.28
N THR A 13 -11.99 7.75 1.09
CA THR A 13 -13.46 7.62 0.93
C THR A 13 -13.91 6.24 0.49
N VAL A 14 -13.01 5.32 0.09
CA VAL A 14 -13.37 3.97 -0.41
C VAL A 14 -14.31 3.24 0.54
N LEU A 15 -14.07 3.37 1.85
CA LEU A 15 -14.84 2.66 2.88
C LEU A 15 -16.29 3.12 2.99
N SER A 16 -16.67 4.28 2.44
CA SER A 16 -18.05 4.76 2.41
C SER A 16 -18.73 4.55 1.05
N MET A 17 -18.03 4.00 0.05
CA MET A 17 -18.62 3.69 -1.26
C MET A 17 -19.56 2.48 -1.16
N SER A 18 -20.67 2.52 -1.91
CA SER A 18 -21.67 1.46 -1.96
C SER A 18 -21.06 0.08 -2.21
N ASP A 19 -20.19 -0.03 -3.20
CA ASP A 19 -19.61 -1.31 -3.62
C ASP A 19 -18.77 -1.94 -2.49
N THR A 20 -18.05 -1.11 -1.74
CA THR A 20 -17.28 -1.54 -0.57
C THR A 20 -18.21 -2.02 0.54
N LEU A 21 -19.28 -1.29 0.82
CA LEU A 21 -20.26 -1.64 1.86
C LEU A 21 -21.02 -2.92 1.49
N ASP A 22 -21.46 -3.06 0.25
CA ASP A 22 -22.15 -4.25 -0.27
C ASP A 22 -21.26 -5.50 -0.22
N SER A 23 -19.95 -5.34 -0.38
CA SER A 23 -18.99 -6.44 -0.28
C SER A 23 -18.93 -7.08 1.12
N LEU A 24 -19.29 -6.34 2.19
CA LEU A 24 -19.27 -6.85 3.57
C LEU A 24 -20.24 -8.02 3.75
N LYS A 25 -21.42 -7.94 3.11
CA LYS A 25 -22.38 -9.03 3.07
C LYS A 25 -21.79 -10.28 2.43
N ILE A 26 -21.11 -10.12 1.31
CA ILE A 26 -20.48 -11.22 0.56
C ILE A 26 -19.38 -11.87 1.40
N ILE A 27 -18.56 -11.06 2.07
CA ILE A 27 -17.49 -11.53 2.96
C ILE A 27 -18.06 -12.35 4.12
N SER A 28 -19.12 -11.86 4.76
CA SER A 28 -19.81 -12.58 5.84
C SER A 28 -20.42 -13.90 5.36
N LEU A 29 -21.07 -13.93 4.19
CA LEU A 29 -21.63 -15.15 3.59
C LEU A 29 -20.58 -16.22 3.26
N ARG A 30 -19.31 -15.84 3.13
CA ARG A 30 -18.17 -16.77 2.96
C ARG A 30 -17.63 -17.32 4.28
N GLY A 31 -18.29 -17.01 5.40
CA GLY A 31 -17.92 -17.49 6.73
C GLY A 31 -16.83 -16.69 7.43
N ALA A 32 -16.58 -15.45 6.99
CA ALA A 32 -15.72 -14.54 7.74
C ALA A 32 -16.42 -14.00 8.98
N ASN A 33 -15.66 -13.80 10.06
CA ASN A 33 -16.13 -13.17 11.30
C ASN A 33 -15.32 -11.91 11.67
N TRP A 34 -14.33 -11.54 10.86
CA TRP A 34 -13.65 -10.26 10.99
C TRP A 34 -13.16 -9.72 9.64
N ILE A 35 -12.93 -8.41 9.59
CA ILE A 35 -12.32 -7.70 8.46
C ILE A 35 -11.23 -6.75 8.94
N GLY A 36 -10.04 -6.86 8.35
CA GLY A 36 -8.91 -5.97 8.58
C GLY A 36 -8.91 -4.82 7.58
N VAL A 37 -8.84 -3.59 8.06
CA VAL A 37 -8.80 -2.38 7.22
C VAL A 37 -7.40 -1.79 7.31
N ASN A 38 -6.62 -1.93 6.22
CA ASN A 38 -5.29 -1.37 6.13
C ASN A 38 -5.39 0.06 5.57
N PHE A 39 -5.13 1.07 6.39
CA PHE A 39 -5.24 2.46 5.98
C PHE A 39 -3.91 3.18 6.16
N PHE A 40 -3.71 4.26 5.40
CA PHE A 40 -2.42 4.93 5.31
C PHE A 40 -2.34 6.13 6.25
N LEU A 41 -1.21 6.22 6.96
CA LEU A 41 -0.72 7.41 7.65
C LEU A 41 0.56 7.86 6.93
N ARG A 42 0.82 9.17 6.89
CA ARG A 42 1.96 9.73 6.16
C ARG A 42 3.14 9.97 7.08
N GLN A 43 4.34 9.73 6.58
CA GLN A 43 5.59 10.32 7.08
C GLN A 43 6.33 10.99 5.90
N ASP A 44 7.11 12.04 6.16
CA ASP A 44 7.77 12.79 5.08
C ASP A 44 8.86 11.95 4.38
N LYS A 45 9.66 11.20 5.17
CA LYS A 45 10.76 10.36 4.70
C LYS A 45 10.79 9.06 5.50
N ASN A 46 11.50 8.04 5.00
CA ASN A 46 11.69 6.77 5.69
C ASN A 46 12.52 6.85 7.00
N ILE A 47 13.18 7.99 7.23
CA ILE A 47 13.93 8.31 8.46
C ILE A 47 13.21 9.32 9.35
N SER A 48 12.01 9.76 8.96
CA SER A 48 11.22 10.69 9.77
C SER A 48 10.71 10.00 11.04
N ASN A 49 10.62 10.77 12.12
CA ASN A 49 10.02 10.35 13.39
C ASN A 49 8.59 10.89 13.57
N GLU A 50 8.14 11.78 12.68
CA GLU A 50 6.80 12.37 12.70
C GLU A 50 5.83 11.59 11.79
N ILE A 51 4.61 11.36 12.30
CA ILE A 51 3.54 10.64 11.61
C ILE A 51 2.31 11.56 11.53
N TYR A 52 1.75 11.70 10.34
CA TYR A 52 0.64 12.60 10.04
C TYR A 52 -0.59 11.83 9.59
N PHE A 53 -1.74 12.35 9.99
CA PHE A 53 -3.03 12.07 9.38
C PHE A 53 -3.20 13.08 8.24
N ASP A 54 -3.49 12.61 7.04
CA ASP A 54 -3.60 13.46 5.84
C ASP A 54 -4.89 13.16 5.06
N GLU A 55 -5.02 13.71 3.86
CA GLU A 55 -6.19 13.53 2.99
C GLU A 55 -6.44 12.08 2.55
N ARG A 56 -5.47 11.18 2.71
CA ARG A 56 -5.59 9.74 2.42
C ARG A 56 -6.09 8.95 3.62
N THR A 57 -5.95 9.50 4.82
CA THR A 57 -6.51 8.91 6.03
C THR A 57 -8.04 9.11 6.03
N PRO A 58 -8.87 8.04 6.17
CA PRO A 58 -10.31 8.21 6.26
C PRO A 58 -10.73 9.17 7.38
N THR A 59 -11.91 9.76 7.30
CA THR A 59 -12.42 10.60 8.38
C THR A 59 -13.18 9.76 9.41
N LYS A 60 -13.46 10.34 10.59
CA LYS A 60 -14.33 9.74 11.62
C LYS A 60 -15.64 9.23 11.05
N ASP A 61 -16.28 9.98 10.17
CA ASP A 61 -17.57 9.61 9.60
C ASP A 61 -17.44 8.44 8.63
N VAL A 62 -16.37 8.40 7.83
CA VAL A 62 -16.09 7.26 6.93
C VAL A 62 -15.87 5.97 7.74
N TRP A 63 -15.02 6.00 8.78
CA TRP A 63 -14.82 4.84 9.64
C TRP A 63 -16.12 4.44 10.35
N SER A 64 -16.88 5.40 10.87
CA SER A 64 -18.13 5.12 11.59
C SER A 64 -19.16 4.46 10.67
N SER A 65 -19.31 4.94 9.44
CA SER A 65 -20.19 4.36 8.43
C SER A 65 -19.80 2.92 8.12
N PHE A 66 -18.51 2.68 7.83
CA PHE A 66 -18.00 1.35 7.49
C PHE A 66 -18.14 0.35 8.66
N ILE A 67 -17.73 0.75 9.87
CA ILE A 67 -17.79 -0.10 11.06
C ILE A 67 -19.24 -0.44 11.39
N LYS A 68 -20.14 0.55 11.32
CA LYS A 68 -21.57 0.32 11.55
C LYS A 68 -22.14 -0.67 10.54
N GLU A 69 -21.75 -0.60 9.28
CA GLU A 69 -22.21 -1.54 8.26
C GLU A 69 -21.65 -2.95 8.49
N ALA A 70 -20.36 -3.08 8.79
CA ALA A 70 -19.72 -4.36 9.06
C ALA A 70 -20.37 -5.09 10.24
N HIS A 71 -20.73 -4.36 11.29
CA HIS A 71 -21.41 -4.92 12.46
C HIS A 71 -22.81 -5.47 12.13
N LYS A 72 -23.52 -4.97 11.11
CA LYS A 72 -24.80 -5.57 10.67
C LYS A 72 -24.64 -7.00 10.17
N TYR A 73 -23.43 -7.37 9.74
CA TYR A 73 -23.09 -8.70 9.22
C TYR A 73 -22.25 -9.54 10.20
N ASN A 74 -22.24 -9.17 11.48
CA ASN A 74 -21.47 -9.83 12.55
C ASN A 74 -19.95 -9.89 12.30
N LEU A 75 -19.40 -8.94 11.53
CA LEU A 75 -17.97 -8.84 11.30
C LEU A 75 -17.32 -7.94 12.37
N CYS A 76 -16.32 -8.44 13.08
CA CYS A 76 -15.43 -7.60 13.88
C CYS A 76 -14.51 -6.79 12.96
N VAL A 77 -14.28 -5.50 13.25
CA VAL A 77 -13.38 -4.64 12.46
C VAL A 77 -12.04 -4.47 13.16
N LEU A 78 -10.95 -4.78 12.46
CA LEU A 78 -9.59 -4.52 12.89
C LEU A 78 -8.98 -3.39 12.06
N LEU A 79 -8.77 -2.22 12.65
CA LEU A 79 -8.10 -1.10 11.99
C LEU A 79 -6.57 -1.31 12.05
N LYS A 80 -5.91 -1.24 10.89
CA LYS A 80 -4.47 -1.53 10.72
C LYS A 80 -3.80 -0.32 10.05
N PRO A 81 -3.24 0.62 10.84
CA PRO A 81 -2.52 1.74 10.25
C PRO A 81 -1.22 1.25 9.58
N LEU A 82 -0.94 1.79 8.39
CA LEU A 82 0.31 1.64 7.66
C LEU A 82 0.96 3.00 7.53
N VAL A 83 2.13 3.18 8.13
CA VAL A 83 2.91 4.41 7.98
C VAL A 83 3.68 4.33 6.67
N VAL A 84 3.45 5.29 5.77
CA VAL A 84 4.03 5.32 4.42
C VAL A 84 4.70 6.66 4.15
N CYS A 85 5.80 6.63 3.39
CA CYS A 85 6.39 7.81 2.76
C CYS A 85 6.26 7.69 1.24
N ASP A 86 6.37 8.81 0.54
CA ASP A 86 6.36 8.80 -0.91
C ASP A 86 7.62 8.09 -1.45
N ALA A 87 7.39 7.23 -2.44
CA ALA A 87 8.43 6.47 -3.12
C ALA A 87 8.18 6.48 -4.62
N LEU A 88 9.25 6.57 -5.40
CA LEU A 88 9.22 6.50 -6.85
C LEU A 88 9.76 5.13 -7.26
N SER A 89 8.90 4.33 -7.89
CA SER A 89 9.35 3.09 -8.52
C SER A 89 10.04 3.42 -9.84
N ILE A 90 11.29 2.99 -9.99
CA ILE A 90 12.09 3.20 -11.21
C ILE A 90 12.02 2.02 -12.17
N GLY A 91 11.32 0.94 -11.80
CA GLY A 91 11.16 -0.24 -12.62
C GLY A 91 10.12 -1.21 -12.05
N LEU A 92 9.48 -1.95 -12.94
CA LEU A 92 8.52 -3.00 -12.64
C LEU A 92 8.76 -4.17 -13.59
N GLU A 93 9.29 -5.28 -13.06
CA GLU A 93 9.41 -6.57 -13.77
C GLU A 93 10.23 -6.52 -15.07
N LEU A 94 11.28 -5.70 -15.08
CA LEU A 94 12.16 -5.48 -16.23
C LEU A 94 13.25 -6.57 -16.30
N ILE A 95 12.82 -7.84 -16.33
CA ILE A 95 13.69 -9.03 -16.20
C ILE A 95 14.87 -9.01 -17.18
N GLN A 96 14.63 -8.64 -18.44
CA GLN A 96 15.66 -8.67 -19.49
C GLN A 96 16.82 -7.70 -19.26
N ILE A 97 16.58 -6.60 -18.53
CA ILE A 97 17.59 -5.58 -18.21
C ILE A 97 17.95 -5.59 -16.73
N SER A 98 17.48 -6.58 -15.98
CA SER A 98 17.79 -6.79 -14.56
C SER A 98 19.01 -7.69 -14.41
N ASN A 99 20.13 -7.28 -15.00
CA ASN A 99 21.39 -8.00 -14.96
C ASN A 99 22.59 -7.05 -14.98
N GLN A 100 23.80 -7.61 -14.80
CA GLN A 100 25.02 -6.83 -14.62
C GLN A 100 25.39 -5.99 -15.86
N ASP A 101 25.03 -6.43 -17.06
CA ASP A 101 25.34 -5.71 -18.32
C ASP A 101 24.65 -4.33 -18.36
N TYR A 102 23.51 -4.19 -17.66
CA TYR A 102 22.74 -2.94 -17.57
C TYR A 102 23.04 -2.14 -16.30
N THR A 103 24.07 -2.49 -15.53
CA THR A 103 24.48 -1.73 -14.33
C THR A 103 24.71 -0.25 -14.65
N PHE A 104 25.37 0.04 -15.78
CA PHE A 104 25.63 1.42 -16.18
C PHE A 104 24.33 2.18 -16.47
N TYR A 105 23.35 1.53 -17.11
CA TYR A 105 22.03 2.11 -17.36
C TYR A 105 21.32 2.44 -16.04
N TRP A 106 21.22 1.49 -15.11
CA TRP A 106 20.54 1.70 -13.83
C TRP A 106 21.18 2.83 -12.99
N LYS A 107 22.51 2.86 -12.92
CA LYS A 107 23.23 3.93 -12.22
C LYS A 107 23.02 5.29 -12.89
N THR A 108 22.98 5.31 -14.22
CA THR A 108 22.70 6.55 -14.97
C THR A 108 21.28 7.03 -14.73
N LEU A 109 20.28 6.15 -14.78
CA LEU A 109 18.89 6.47 -14.47
C LEU A 109 18.74 7.06 -13.07
N ILE A 110 19.31 6.39 -12.05
CA ILE A 110 19.27 6.88 -10.67
C ILE A 110 19.91 8.26 -10.56
N ARG A 111 21.11 8.46 -11.14
CA ARG A 111 21.78 9.77 -11.12
C ARG A 111 20.94 10.84 -11.80
N THR A 112 20.36 10.56 -12.95
CA THR A 112 19.49 11.49 -13.67
C THR A 112 18.29 11.92 -12.82
N ILE A 113 17.62 10.96 -12.17
CA ILE A 113 16.49 11.24 -11.27
C ILE A 113 16.93 12.11 -10.08
N ARG A 114 18.09 11.78 -9.46
CA ARG A 114 18.64 12.56 -8.34
C ARG A 114 19.05 13.98 -8.77
N SER A 115 19.72 14.12 -9.91
CA SER A 115 20.09 15.43 -10.49
C SER A 115 18.88 16.27 -10.88
N GLY A 116 17.75 15.63 -11.21
CA GLY A 116 16.45 16.28 -11.43
C GLY A 116 15.77 16.78 -10.15
N GLY A 117 16.37 16.58 -8.97
CA GLY A 117 15.89 17.09 -7.69
C GLY A 117 15.03 16.13 -6.88
N TYR A 118 14.76 14.91 -7.35
CA TYR A 118 14.01 13.94 -6.57
C TYR A 118 14.89 13.37 -5.44
N SER A 119 14.57 13.72 -4.18
CA SER A 119 15.28 13.26 -2.98
C SER A 119 14.55 12.17 -2.20
N GLY A 120 13.38 11.72 -2.65
CA GLY A 120 12.56 10.70 -1.98
C GLY A 120 13.12 9.28 -2.11
N LEU A 121 12.38 8.29 -1.59
CA LEU A 121 12.76 6.89 -1.73
C LEU A 121 12.67 6.46 -3.21
N LEU A 122 13.67 5.74 -3.70
CA LEU A 122 13.61 5.04 -4.98
C LEU A 122 13.39 3.56 -4.69
N THR A 123 12.48 2.94 -5.43
CA THR A 123 12.20 1.51 -5.30
C THR A 123 12.22 0.83 -6.67
N TYR A 124 12.34 -0.49 -6.67
CA TYR A 124 12.24 -1.32 -7.85
C TYR A 124 11.31 -2.49 -7.51
N CYS A 125 10.31 -2.74 -8.35
CA CYS A 125 9.34 -3.80 -8.14
C CYS A 125 9.71 -5.02 -8.99
N SER A 126 9.99 -6.14 -8.33
CA SER A 126 10.33 -7.41 -8.98
C SER A 126 9.22 -8.43 -8.78
N ILE A 127 8.96 -9.24 -9.80
CA ILE A 127 8.03 -10.37 -9.71
C ILE A 127 8.66 -11.58 -9.00
N PHE A 128 9.98 -11.78 -9.15
CA PHE A 128 10.72 -12.90 -8.57
C PHE A 128 11.96 -12.40 -7.81
N TYR A 129 11.75 -11.81 -6.64
CA TYR A 129 12.84 -11.65 -5.68
C TYR A 129 13.26 -13.04 -5.17
N PRO A 130 14.55 -13.42 -5.22
CA PRO A 130 15.71 -12.57 -5.49
C PRO A 130 16.30 -12.67 -6.91
N LEU A 131 15.76 -13.53 -7.79
CA LEU A 131 16.36 -13.87 -9.09
C LEU A 131 16.61 -12.65 -9.99
N GLU A 132 15.69 -11.71 -10.00
CA GLU A 132 15.76 -10.51 -10.84
C GLU A 132 16.65 -9.44 -10.20
N THR A 133 16.46 -9.14 -8.92
CA THR A 133 17.11 -7.98 -8.29
C THR A 133 18.53 -8.23 -7.78
N GLN A 134 18.92 -9.48 -7.51
CA GLN A 134 20.30 -9.79 -7.08
C GLN A 134 21.34 -9.42 -8.14
N GLN A 135 20.93 -9.32 -9.40
CA GLN A 135 21.82 -9.02 -10.50
C GLN A 135 21.87 -7.52 -10.83
N ILE A 136 20.97 -6.70 -10.25
CA ILE A 136 20.98 -5.25 -10.39
C ILE A 136 21.94 -4.65 -9.36
N GLN A 137 22.91 -3.87 -9.84
CA GLN A 137 23.80 -3.10 -8.97
C GLN A 137 23.40 -1.62 -9.00
N PHE A 138 22.83 -1.14 -7.90
CA PHE A 138 22.55 0.29 -7.70
C PHE A 138 23.81 1.08 -7.32
#